data_AF-A0A2S2N416-F1
#
_entry.id   AF-A0A2S2N416-F1
#
_cell.length_a   1.000
_cell.length_b   1.000
_cell.length_c   1.000
_cell.angle_alpha   90.00
_cell.angle_beta   90.00
_cell.angle_gamma   90.00
#
_symmetry.space_group_name_H-M   'P 1'
#
loop_
_entity.id
_entity.type
_entity.pdbx_description
1 polymer ?
#
loop_
_entity_poly.entity_id
_entity_poly.type
_entity_poly.pdbx_seq_one_letter_code
_entity_poly.pdbx_strand_id
1 'polypeptide(L)'
;EQTVKGRREGQEVFLPFSWLEKYFQVYGRIAQAEGRERFEFSHSYSKVYAQRAPYRPDGVFMSFEGYNVELRDRVKCISGVEDRPVRAEPLQQEPDGEAAARGGVRDSGRRERE
;
A
#
# COMPACT_ATOMS: atom_id res chain seq x y z
N GLU A 1 -16.15 -23.33 -11.02
CA GLU A 1 -15.27 -23.76 -12.13
C GLU A 1 -15.63 -22.96 -13.38
N GLN A 2 -14.64 -22.58 -14.20
CA GLN A 2 -14.86 -21.74 -15.39
C GLN A 2 -14.05 -22.29 -16.58
N THR A 3 -14.69 -22.38 -17.74
CA THR A 3 -14.02 -22.71 -19.01
C THR A 3 -13.49 -21.45 -19.68
N VAL A 4 -12.22 -21.46 -20.08
CA VAL A 4 -11.52 -20.31 -20.70
C VAL A 4 -11.12 -20.68 -22.13
N LYS A 5 -11.19 -19.70 -23.05
CA LYS A 5 -10.78 -19.89 -24.45
C LYS A 5 -9.26 -19.82 -24.58
N GLY A 6 -8.62 -20.93 -24.94
CA GLY A 6 -7.20 -21.01 -25.30
C GLY A 6 -6.98 -21.13 -26.82
N ARG A 7 -5.72 -21.34 -27.21
CA ARG A 7 -5.32 -21.75 -28.57
C ARG A 7 -4.59 -23.08 -28.51
N ARG A 8 -4.61 -23.84 -29.60
CA ARG A 8 -3.89 -25.12 -29.71
C ARG A 8 -3.23 -25.19 -31.09
N GLU A 9 -1.95 -25.51 -31.11
CA GLU A 9 -1.17 -25.71 -32.33
C GLU A 9 -0.52 -27.10 -32.24
N GLY A 10 -1.05 -28.07 -32.99
CA GLY A 10 -0.65 -29.47 -32.89
C GLY A 10 -0.91 -30.08 -31.51
N GLN A 11 0.17 -30.34 -30.76
CA GLN A 11 0.11 -30.87 -29.39
C GLN A 11 0.22 -29.78 -28.33
N GLU A 12 0.61 -28.56 -28.69
CA GLU A 12 0.86 -27.48 -27.75
C GLU A 12 -0.40 -26.65 -27.49
N VAL A 13 -0.65 -26.32 -26.23
CA VAL A 13 -1.82 -25.57 -25.78
C VAL A 13 -1.36 -24.25 -25.16
N PHE A 14 -1.89 -23.15 -25.68
CA PHE A 14 -1.59 -21.79 -25.25
C PHE A 14 -2.78 -21.20 -24.51
N LEU A 15 -2.53 -20.62 -23.34
CA LEU A 15 -3.54 -20.02 -22.48
C LEU A 15 -3.48 -18.48 -22.55
N PRO A 16 -4.62 -17.78 -22.46
CA PRO A 16 -4.63 -16.33 -22.54
C PRO A 16 -4.04 -15.72 -21.26
N PHE A 17 -3.05 -14.84 -21.42
CA PHE A 17 -2.37 -14.23 -20.28
C PHE A 17 -3.31 -13.46 -19.36
N SER A 18 -4.38 -12.84 -19.89
CA SER A 18 -5.40 -12.14 -19.09
C SER A 18 -6.10 -13.03 -18.05
N TRP A 19 -6.15 -14.34 -18.29
CA TRP A 19 -6.61 -15.31 -17.30
C TRP A 19 -5.49 -15.69 -16.33
N LEU A 20 -4.28 -15.96 -16.83
CA LEU A 20 -3.12 -16.31 -15.99
C LEU A 20 -2.81 -15.20 -14.98
N GLU A 21 -2.83 -13.95 -15.41
CA GLU A 21 -2.56 -12.75 -14.60
C GLU A 21 -3.44 -12.74 -13.34
N LYS A 22 -4.74 -12.95 -13.51
CA LYS A 22 -5.72 -12.93 -12.41
C LYS A 22 -5.69 -14.21 -11.58
N TYR A 23 -5.53 -15.36 -12.24
CA TYR A 23 -5.57 -16.66 -11.57
C TYR A 23 -4.35 -16.88 -10.69
N PHE A 24 -3.15 -16.55 -11.19
CA PHE A 24 -1.88 -16.71 -10.47
C PHE A 24 -1.41 -15.44 -9.76
N GLN A 25 -2.09 -14.31 -9.93
CA GLN A 25 -1.69 -13.00 -9.37
C GLN A 25 -0.26 -12.61 -9.79
N VAL A 26 0.00 -12.73 -11.09
CA VAL A 26 1.28 -12.40 -11.74
C VAL A 26 1.12 -11.18 -12.64
N TYR A 27 2.22 -10.64 -13.15
CA TYR A 27 2.22 -9.41 -13.94
C TYR A 27 2.85 -9.65 -15.30
N GLY A 28 2.35 -8.94 -16.33
CA GLY A 28 2.97 -8.98 -17.65
C GLY A 28 2.62 -7.76 -18.49
N ARG A 29 3.53 -7.38 -19.37
CA ARG A 29 3.32 -6.26 -20.30
C ARG A 29 4.06 -6.48 -21.61
N ILE A 30 3.58 -5.85 -22.69
CA ILE A 30 4.32 -5.78 -23.95
C ILE A 30 5.24 -4.56 -23.87
N ALA A 31 6.54 -4.78 -24.03
CA ALA A 31 7.55 -3.74 -24.09
C ALA A 31 8.13 -3.66 -25.51
N GLN A 32 8.43 -2.43 -25.94
CA GLN A 32 9.16 -2.16 -27.18
C GLN A 32 10.66 -2.12 -26.84
N ALA A 33 11.43 -3.03 -27.42
CA ALA A 33 12.88 -3.06 -27.27
C ALA A 33 13.53 -3.28 -28.65
N GLU A 34 14.45 -2.40 -29.02
CA GLU A 34 15.26 -2.54 -30.25
C GLU A 34 14.40 -2.66 -31.53
N GLY A 35 13.27 -1.92 -31.58
CA GLY A 35 12.34 -1.95 -32.71
C GLY A 35 11.51 -3.24 -32.81
N ARG A 36 11.47 -4.07 -31.75
CA ARG A 36 10.64 -5.28 -31.67
C ARG A 36 9.81 -5.29 -30.39
N GLU A 37 8.65 -5.92 -30.48
CA GLU A 37 7.80 -6.19 -29.33
C GLU A 37 8.26 -7.45 -28.61
N ARG A 38 8.35 -7.37 -27.27
CA ARG A 38 8.62 -8.50 -26.40
C ARG A 38 7.62 -8.50 -25.25
N PHE A 39 7.13 -9.67 -24.88
CA PHE A 39 6.32 -9.83 -23.68
C PHE A 39 7.23 -10.03 -22.46
N GLU A 40 7.15 -9.11 -21.51
CA GLU A 40 7.85 -9.18 -20.23
C GLU A 40 6.93 -9.77 -19.18
N PHE A 41 7.31 -10.91 -18.62
CA PHE A 41 6.61 -11.57 -17.52
C PHE A 41 7.33 -11.30 -16.19
N SER A 42 6.57 -11.02 -15.13
CA SER A 42 7.10 -10.88 -13.77
C SER A 42 6.21 -11.60 -12.76
N HIS A 43 6.84 -12.39 -11.88
CA HIS A 43 6.12 -13.07 -10.80
C HIS A 43 5.68 -12.11 -9.69
N SER A 44 6.40 -11.01 -9.49
CA SER A 44 6.12 -10.03 -8.43
C SER A 44 6.24 -8.60 -8.94
N TYR A 45 5.67 -7.68 -8.19
CA TYR A 45 5.92 -6.25 -8.32
C TYR A 45 6.98 -5.80 -7.30
N SER A 46 7.48 -4.57 -7.45
CA SER A 46 8.55 -3.98 -6.65
C SER A 46 9.93 -4.63 -6.84
N LYS A 47 10.96 -3.92 -6.37
CA LYS A 47 12.37 -4.34 -6.46
C LYS A 47 13.00 -4.22 -5.08
N VAL A 48 13.96 -5.11 -4.80
CA VAL A 48 14.80 -5.00 -3.61
C VAL A 48 15.78 -3.85 -3.81
N TYR A 49 15.93 -3.01 -2.79
CA TYR A 49 16.88 -1.92 -2.81
C TYR A 49 18.32 -2.44 -2.75
N ALA A 50 19.16 -1.97 -3.69
CA ALA A 50 20.57 -2.33 -3.75
C ALA A 50 21.38 -1.51 -2.72
N GLN A 51 21.55 -2.05 -1.51
CA GLN A 51 22.31 -1.40 -0.44
C GLN A 51 23.77 -1.18 -0.84
N ARG A 52 24.26 0.05 -0.72
CA ARG A 52 25.63 0.44 -1.12
C ARG A 52 26.67 0.27 -0.01
N ALA A 53 26.24 0.28 1.25
CA ALA A 53 27.11 0.19 2.44
C ALA A 53 26.29 -0.31 3.66
N PRO A 54 26.96 -0.76 4.74
CA PRO A 54 26.29 -1.05 6.01
C PRO A 54 25.50 0.16 6.55
N TYR A 55 24.37 -0.11 7.20
CA TYR A 55 23.50 0.94 7.75
C TYR A 55 24.23 1.79 8.79
N ARG A 56 23.99 3.10 8.73
CA ARG A 56 24.43 4.07 9.74
C ARG A 56 23.29 5.05 10.04
N PRO A 57 23.09 5.47 11.30
CA PRO A 57 22.01 6.40 11.65
C PRO A 57 22.10 7.78 10.98
N ASP A 58 23.30 8.21 10.59
CA ASP A 58 23.59 9.48 9.91
C ASP A 58 23.55 9.37 8.36
N GLY A 59 23.30 8.18 7.82
CA GLY A 59 23.25 7.92 6.39
C GLY A 59 21.84 7.91 5.80
N VAL A 60 21.73 7.47 4.54
CA VAL A 60 20.43 7.24 3.89
C VAL A 60 19.62 6.22 4.69
N PHE A 61 18.36 6.56 4.95
CA PHE A 61 17.45 5.67 5.69
C PHE A 61 16.93 4.54 4.79
N MET A 62 17.65 3.41 4.79
CA MET A 62 17.32 2.22 3.99
C MET A 62 17.08 2.55 2.50
N SER A 63 15.86 2.39 2.01
CA SER A 63 15.45 2.62 0.63
C SER A 63 14.65 3.91 0.43
N PHE A 64 14.61 4.81 1.42
CA PHE A 64 13.76 6.01 1.39
C PHE A 64 14.22 7.01 0.32
N GLU A 65 15.44 6.89 -0.22
CA GLU A 65 15.89 7.72 -1.35
C GLU A 65 15.03 7.55 -2.62
N GLY A 66 14.32 6.43 -2.76
CA GLY A 66 13.39 6.19 -3.87
C GLY A 66 11.92 6.46 -3.52
N TYR A 67 11.62 7.00 -2.34
CA TYR A 67 10.24 7.16 -1.87
C TYR A 67 9.75 8.59 -2.08
N ASN A 68 8.81 8.77 -3.02
CA ASN A 68 8.07 10.02 -3.17
C ASN A 68 6.83 9.96 -2.25
N VAL A 69 6.85 10.70 -1.15
CA VAL A 69 5.82 10.60 -0.11
C VAL A 69 4.60 11.45 -0.45
N GLU A 70 4.86 12.65 -0.94
CA GLU A 70 3.91 13.70 -1.34
C GLU A 70 3.05 13.31 -2.55
N LEU A 71 3.50 12.36 -3.36
CA LEU A 71 2.76 11.86 -4.53
C LEU A 71 1.79 10.72 -4.22
N ARG A 72 1.70 10.28 -2.96
CA ARG A 72 0.79 9.20 -2.58
C ARG A 72 -0.62 9.76 -2.44
N ASP A 73 -1.62 9.10 -3.03
CA ASP A 73 -3.03 9.52 -2.97
C ASP A 73 -3.57 9.77 -1.56
N ARG A 74 -2.98 9.10 -0.56
CA ARG A 74 -3.32 9.29 0.85
C ARG A 74 -2.83 10.62 1.44
N VAL A 75 -1.96 11.35 0.75
CA VAL A 75 -1.50 12.70 1.11
C VAL A 75 -2.39 13.70 0.39
N LYS A 76 -3.12 14.50 1.17
CA LYS A 76 -4.02 15.53 0.66
C LYS A 76 -3.24 16.69 0.04
N CYS A 77 -2.28 17.19 0.80
CA CYS A 77 -1.48 18.35 0.49
C CYS A 77 -0.29 18.43 1.47
N ILE A 78 0.63 19.34 1.18
CA ILE A 78 1.60 19.84 2.15
C ILE A 78 0.96 21.02 2.88
N SER A 79 0.93 20.97 4.22
CA SER A 79 0.40 22.06 5.05
C SER A 79 1.23 23.32 4.85
N GLY A 80 0.60 24.43 4.48
CA GLY A 80 1.30 25.72 4.36
C GLY A 80 1.76 26.32 5.69
N VAL A 81 1.24 25.83 6.83
CA VAL A 81 1.63 26.29 8.17
C VAL A 81 2.72 25.39 8.76
N GLU A 82 2.57 24.07 8.60
CA GLU A 82 3.46 23.09 9.23
C GLU A 82 4.56 22.56 8.32
N ASP A 83 4.48 22.85 7.01
CA ASP A 83 5.36 22.37 5.95
C ASP A 83 5.54 20.84 5.96
N ARG A 84 4.45 20.12 6.25
CA ARG A 84 4.41 18.65 6.33
C ARG A 84 3.17 18.05 5.64
N PRO A 85 3.25 16.78 5.20
CA PRO A 85 2.13 16.09 4.57
C PRO A 85 0.92 15.93 5.51
N VAL A 86 -0.26 16.30 5.04
CA VAL A 86 -1.56 16.06 5.70
C VAL A 86 -2.28 14.92 4.99
N ARG A 87 -2.91 14.00 5.73
CA ARG A 87 -3.63 12.85 5.15
C ARG A 87 -4.96 13.28 4.51
N ALA A 88 -5.37 12.62 3.43
CA ALA A 88 -6.63 12.87 2.71
C ALA A 88 -7.88 12.49 3.51
N GLU A 89 -7.86 11.37 4.22
CA GLU A 89 -8.98 10.90 5.04
C GLU A 89 -8.70 11.04 6.54
N PRO A 90 -9.68 11.47 7.36
CA PRO A 90 -9.69 11.16 8.78
C PRO A 90 -9.75 9.64 8.92
N LEU A 91 -9.04 9.07 9.89
CA LEU A 91 -9.29 7.68 10.29
C LEU A 91 -10.80 7.51 10.49
N GLN A 92 -11.40 6.46 9.93
CA GLN A 92 -12.54 5.83 10.59
C GLN A 92 -12.02 5.42 11.97
N GLN A 93 -12.19 6.29 12.96
CA GLN A 93 -12.12 5.86 14.34
C GLN A 93 -13.31 4.92 14.49
N GLU A 94 -13.04 3.65 14.79
CA GLU A 94 -14.04 2.77 15.37
C GLU A 94 -14.74 3.55 16.50
N PRO A 95 -16.08 3.59 16.56
CA PRO A 95 -16.77 4.20 17.66
C PRO A 95 -16.48 3.31 18.87
N ASP A 96 -15.56 3.74 19.73
CA ASP A 96 -15.48 3.48 21.17
C ASP A 96 -14.03 3.62 21.64
N GLY A 97 -13.70 4.85 22.02
CA GLY A 97 -12.42 5.22 22.61
C GLY A 97 -12.61 6.48 23.45
N GLU A 98 -13.54 6.39 24.39
CA GLU A 98 -13.97 7.42 25.34
C GLU A 98 -12.81 8.27 25.88
N ALA A 99 -12.69 9.51 25.37
CA ALA A 99 -11.95 10.57 26.03
C ALA A 99 -12.85 11.17 27.13
N ALA A 100 -12.95 10.48 28.26
CA ALA A 100 -13.60 11.01 29.45
C ALA A 100 -12.73 12.10 30.10
N ALA A 101 -12.86 13.33 29.62
CA ALA A 101 -12.44 14.53 30.35
C ALA A 101 -13.67 15.36 30.71
N ARG A 102 -14.44 14.91 31.71
CA ARG A 102 -15.44 15.74 32.42
C ARG A 102 -15.44 15.41 33.90
N GLY A 103 -14.50 16.03 34.63
CA GLY A 103 -14.61 16.19 36.08
C GLY A 103 -15.76 17.13 36.42
N GLY A 104 -16.97 16.57 36.52
CA GLY A 104 -18.14 17.22 37.10
C GLY A 104 -18.42 16.60 38.46
N VAL A 105 -18.16 17.36 39.52
CA VAL A 105 -18.51 17.02 40.91
C VAL A 105 -19.99 16.65 40.98
N ARG A 106 -20.30 15.39 41.33
CA ARG A 106 -21.63 14.99 41.78
C ARG A 106 -21.54 14.66 43.25
N ASP A 107 -21.96 15.64 44.05
CA ASP A 107 -22.36 15.46 45.43
C ASP A 107 -23.46 14.37 45.48
N SER A 108 -23.17 13.28 46.18
CA SER A 108 -24.17 12.28 46.53
C SER A 108 -23.93 11.88 47.98
N GLY A 109 -24.78 12.46 48.83
CA GLY A 109 -24.77 12.27 50.28
C GLY A 109 -24.76 10.81 50.68
N ARG A 110 -23.74 10.44 51.45
CA ARG A 110 -23.66 9.19 52.19
C ARG A 110 -24.17 9.44 53.60
N ARG A 111 -25.32 8.83 53.92
CA ARG A 111 -25.84 8.70 55.29
C ARG A 111 -24.77 8.07 56.18
N GLU A 112 -24.38 8.76 57.23
CA GLU A 112 -23.68 8.17 58.37
C GLU A 112 -24.69 7.41 59.25
N ARG A 113 -24.25 6.25 59.71
CA ARG A 113 -24.83 5.53 60.84
C ARG A 113 -24.10 6.03 62.09
N GLU A 114 -24.83 6.68 62.99
CA GLU A 114 -24.98 6.36 64.43
C GLU A 114 -25.98 7.34 65.05
#